data_AF-A0A1F8SWL4-F1
#
_entry.id   AF-A0A1F8SWL4-F1
#
_cell.length_a   1.000
_cell.length_b   1.000
_cell.length_c   1.000
_cell.angle_alpha   90.00
_cell.angle_beta   90.00
_cell.angle_gamma   90.00
#
_symmetry.space_group_name_H-M   'P 1'
#
loop_
_entity.id
_entity.type
_entity.pdbx_description
1 polymer ?
#
loop_
_entity_poly.entity_id
_entity_poly.type
_entity_poly.pdbx_seq_one_letter_code
_entity_poly.pdbx_strand_id
1 'polypeptide(L)'
;MPLIVISAGVSLEKMLAQTPQYVVRGMGRETFTQIVQTMQDLQKDLVSLSTHGKQIIAEQSTHNVQWDQPDLVIEAIREVVEQVHSK
;
A
#
# COMPACT_ATOMS: atom_id res chain seq x y z
N MET A 1 -19.27 -2.98 5.68
CA MET A 1 -18.37 -4.14 5.86
C MET A 1 -17.00 -3.59 6.18
N PRO A 2 -16.29 -4.06 7.21
CA PRO A 2 -14.94 -3.55 7.51
C PRO A 2 -14.03 -3.72 6.29
N LEU A 3 -13.23 -2.69 5.99
CA LEU A 3 -12.24 -2.72 4.92
C LEU A 3 -11.00 -1.95 5.38
N ILE A 4 -9.87 -2.66 5.45
CA ILE A 4 -8.57 -2.04 5.72
C ILE A 4 -7.71 -2.21 4.48
N VAL A 5 -7.23 -1.09 3.95
CA VAL A 5 -6.29 -1.04 2.82
C VAL A 5 -4.90 -0.75 3.39
N ILE A 6 -3.97 -1.68 3.21
CA ILE A 6 -2.57 -1.50 3.64
C ILE A 6 -1.74 -1.17 2.40
N SER A 7 -1.09 -0.01 2.42
CA SER A 7 -0.34 0.51 1.27
C SER A 7 1.14 0.71 1.63
N ALA A 8 2.03 0.42 0.68
CA ALA A 8 3.44 0.76 0.80
C ALA A 8 3.65 2.25 1.06
N GLY A 9 4.46 2.60 2.06
CA GLY A 9 4.66 3.99 2.49
C GLY A 9 5.99 4.61 2.07
N VAL A 10 6.88 3.86 1.42
CA VAL A 10 8.17 4.42 1.01
C VAL A 10 8.03 5.52 -0.04
N SER A 11 8.91 6.51 0.02
CA SER A 11 8.96 7.61 -0.94
C SER A 11 9.30 7.13 -2.35
N LEU A 12 8.92 7.91 -3.37
CA LEU A 12 9.33 7.70 -4.76
C LEU A 12 10.86 7.56 -4.89
N GLU A 13 11.61 8.36 -4.14
CA GLU A 13 13.08 8.29 -4.11
C GLU A 13 13.56 6.90 -3.68
N LYS A 14 13.02 6.39 -2.57
CA LYS A 14 13.40 5.09 -2.03
C LYS A 14 12.95 3.94 -2.94
N MET A 15 11.81 4.09 -3.61
CA MET A 15 11.38 3.17 -4.68
C MET A 15 12.34 3.17 -5.88
N LEU A 16 12.73 4.35 -6.37
CA LEU A 16 13.69 4.46 -7.46
C LEU A 16 15.05 3.85 -7.11
N ALA A 17 15.51 4.00 -5.85
CA ALA A 17 16.76 3.42 -5.39
C ALA A 17 16.74 1.88 -5.33
N GLN A 18 15.58 1.28 -5.09
CA GLN A 18 15.42 -0.18 -4.96
C GLN A 18 14.95 -0.86 -6.25
N THR A 19 14.43 -0.08 -7.19
CA THR A 19 13.98 -0.60 -8.48
C THR A 19 15.19 -0.83 -9.38
N PRO A 20 15.35 -2.02 -10.00
CA PRO A 20 16.46 -2.28 -10.90
C PRO A 20 16.51 -1.25 -12.04
N GLN A 21 17.69 -0.67 -12.29
CA GLN A 21 17.82 0.47 -13.22
C GLN A 21 17.33 0.17 -14.64
N TYR A 22 17.40 -1.08 -15.09
CA TYR A 22 16.88 -1.47 -16.40
C TYR A 22 15.34 -1.35 -16.49
N VAL A 23 14.62 -1.51 -15.38
CA VAL A 23 13.17 -1.26 -15.30
C VAL A 23 12.88 0.23 -15.43
N VAL A 24 13.56 1.05 -14.64
CA VAL A 24 13.38 2.52 -14.67
C VAL A 24 13.74 3.09 -16.04
N ARG A 25 14.81 2.58 -16.66
CA ARG A 25 15.25 3.01 -18.00
C ARG A 25 14.32 2.50 -19.11
N GLY A 26 13.86 1.26 -19.02
CA GLY A 26 12.94 0.68 -20.01
C GLY A 26 11.56 1.34 -20.01
N MET A 27 11.11 1.80 -18.84
CA MET A 27 9.82 2.47 -18.66
C MET A 27 9.90 3.99 -18.84
N GLY A 28 11.04 4.60 -18.52
CA GLY A 28 11.18 6.04 -18.41
C GLY A 28 10.83 6.54 -17.01
N ARG A 29 11.60 7.51 -16.49
CA ARG A 29 11.43 8.04 -15.13
C ARG A 29 10.08 8.69 -14.90
N GLU A 30 9.57 9.41 -15.89
CA GLU A 30 8.27 10.09 -15.83
C GLU A 30 7.14 9.06 -15.71
N THR A 31 7.11 8.06 -16.59
CA THR A 31 6.13 6.98 -16.56
C THR A 31 6.20 6.19 -15.26
N PHE A 32 7.39 5.89 -14.75
CA PHE A 32 7.53 5.23 -13.45
C PHE A 32 6.92 6.08 -12.31
N THR A 33 7.16 7.38 -12.34
CA THR A 33 6.61 8.32 -11.35
C THR A 33 5.09 8.37 -11.42
N GLN A 34 4.52 8.43 -12.63
CA GLN A 34 3.08 8.38 -12.86
C GLN A 34 2.48 7.08 -12.34
N ILE A 35 3.11 5.93 -12.59
CA ILE A 35 2.64 4.64 -12.08
C ILE A 35 2.60 4.64 -10.54
N VAL A 36 3.68 5.08 -9.89
CA VAL A 36 3.74 5.15 -8.43
C VAL A 36 2.62 6.04 -7.88
N GLN A 37 2.39 7.20 -8.49
CA GLN A 37 1.33 8.12 -8.09
C GLN A 37 -0.06 7.51 -8.29
N THR A 38 -0.32 6.93 -9.47
CA THR A 38 -1.59 6.25 -9.77
C THR A 38 -1.83 5.09 -8.82
N MET A 39 -0.79 4.31 -8.47
CA MET A 39 -0.91 3.25 -7.48
C MET A 39 -1.35 3.81 -6.13
N GLN A 40 -0.78 4.91 -5.66
CA GLN A 40 -1.17 5.55 -4.40
C GLN A 40 -2.61 6.06 -4.41
N ASP A 41 -3.06 6.63 -5.53
CA ASP A 41 -4.42 7.16 -5.64
C ASP A 41 -5.46 6.03 -5.71
N LEU A 42 -5.16 4.93 -6.42
CA LEU A 42 -6.01 3.74 -6.42
C LEU A 42 -6.19 3.14 -5.02
N GLN A 43 -5.19 3.22 -4.15
CA GLN A 43 -5.36 2.76 -2.76
C GLN A 43 -6.39 3.60 -2.00
N LYS A 44 -6.46 4.91 -2.25
CA LYS A 44 -7.48 5.79 -1.65
C LYS A 44 -8.86 5.46 -2.19
N ASP A 45 -8.97 5.17 -3.48
CA ASP A 45 -10.23 4.77 -4.11
C ASP A 45 -10.78 3.48 -3.46
N LEU A 46 -9.91 2.50 -3.19
CA LEU A 46 -10.31 1.27 -2.49
C LEU A 46 -10.92 1.55 -1.11
N VAL A 47 -10.35 2.49 -0.34
CA VAL A 47 -10.86 2.87 0.99
C VAL A 47 -12.32 3.37 0.88
N SER A 48 -12.64 4.10 -0.18
CA SER A 48 -13.98 4.66 -0.40
C SER A 48 -15.07 3.62 -0.69
N LEU A 49 -14.69 2.38 -1.02
CA LEU A 49 -15.65 1.28 -1.28
C LEU A 49 -16.40 0.82 -0.03
N SER A 50 -16.01 1.29 1.15
CA SER A 50 -16.73 1.02 2.40
C SER A 50 -16.88 2.27 3.25
N THR A 51 -18.06 2.44 3.85
CA THR A 51 -18.29 3.45 4.90
C THR A 51 -17.48 3.22 6.18
N HIS A 52 -16.86 2.05 6.31
CA HIS A 52 -15.93 1.69 7.39
C HIS A 52 -14.51 1.47 6.85
N GLY A 53 -14.20 2.08 5.71
CA GLY A 53 -12.89 2.01 5.07
C GLY A 53 -11.83 2.75 5.89
N LYS A 54 -10.66 2.13 6.04
CA LYS A 54 -9.46 2.72 6.66
C LYS A 54 -8.24 2.42 5.81
N GLN A 55 -7.33 3.37 5.70
CA GLN A 55 -6.02 3.16 5.08
C GLN A 55 -4.92 3.12 6.15
N ILE A 56 -3.99 2.19 6.01
CA ILE A 56 -2.76 2.11 6.80
C ILE A 56 -1.58 2.24 5.85
N ILE A 57 -0.71 3.21 6.13
CA ILE A 57 0.52 3.41 5.36
C ILE A 57 1.67 2.69 6.05
N ALA A 58 2.25 1.73 5.35
CA ALA A 58 3.37 0.93 5.81
C ALA A 58 4.68 1.69 5.51
N GLU A 59 5.03 2.68 6.32
CA GLU A 59 6.13 3.65 6.08
C GLU A 59 7.50 2.99 5.86
N GLN A 60 7.75 1.84 6.47
CA GLN A 60 9.01 1.12 6.35
C GLN A 60 9.00 0.04 5.26
N SER A 61 7.90 -0.14 4.54
CA SER A 61 7.72 -1.17 3.52
C SER A 61 7.77 -0.61 2.11
N THR A 62 8.46 -1.35 1.25
CA THR A 62 8.35 -1.19 -0.20
C THR A 62 7.16 -2.00 -0.72
N HIS A 63 7.37 -2.85 -1.73
CA HIS A 63 6.32 -3.55 -2.44
C HIS A 63 5.61 -4.61 -1.59
N ASN A 64 6.36 -5.33 -0.75
CA ASN A 64 5.87 -6.52 -0.04
C ASN A 64 5.67 -6.24 1.45
N VAL A 65 4.58 -5.54 1.79
CA VAL A 65 4.26 -5.17 3.19
C VAL A 65 4.19 -6.39 4.11
N GLN A 66 3.69 -7.51 3.63
CA GLN A 66 3.62 -8.77 4.39
C GLN A 66 4.99 -9.37 4.73
N TRP A 67 6.07 -8.93 4.06
CA TRP A 67 7.43 -9.33 4.38
C TRP A 67 8.17 -8.25 5.18
N ASP A 68 8.01 -6.98 4.78
CA ASP A 68 8.72 -5.86 5.38
C ASP A 68 8.13 -5.46 6.76
N GLN A 69 6.81 -5.49 6.91
CA GLN A 69 6.07 -5.14 8.13
C GLN A 69 4.89 -6.11 8.38
N PRO A 70 5.19 -7.40 8.64
CA PRO A 70 4.15 -8.43 8.83
C PRO A 70 3.18 -8.13 9.96
N ASP A 71 3.63 -7.47 11.03
CA ASP A 71 2.79 -7.12 12.18
C ASP A 71 1.63 -6.21 11.78
N LEU A 72 1.83 -5.25 10.85
CA LEU A 72 0.74 -4.41 10.34
C LEU A 72 -0.35 -5.24 9.64
N VAL A 73 0.06 -6.28 8.92
CA VAL A 73 -0.87 -7.19 8.23
C VAL A 73 -1.64 -8.03 9.24
N ILE A 74 -0.94 -8.58 10.25
CA ILE A 74 -1.54 -9.39 11.31
C ILE A 74 -2.57 -8.58 12.08
N GLU A 75 -2.22 -7.37 12.52
CA GLU A 75 -3.12 -6.51 13.30
C GLU A 75 -4.32 -6.03 12.48
N ALA A 76 -4.13 -5.70 11.19
CA ALA A 76 -5.25 -5.36 10.32
C ALA A 76 -6.24 -6.53 10.14
N ILE A 77 -5.74 -7.77 10.02
CA ILE A 77 -6.60 -8.95 9.94
C ILE A 77 -7.38 -9.13 11.24
N ARG A 78 -6.73 -9.00 12.40
CA ARG A 78 -7.40 -9.07 13.71
C ARG A 78 -8.50 -8.03 13.83
N GLU A 79 -8.20 -6.77 13.50
CA GLU A 79 -9.14 -5.66 13.53
C GLU A 79 -10.38 -5.93 12.65
N VAL A 80 -10.19 -6.44 11.43
CA VAL A 80 -11.31 -6.81 10.54
C VAL A 80 -12.16 -7.91 11.14
N VAL A 81 -11.55 -8.98 11.65
CA VAL A 81 -12.27 -10.12 12.25
C VAL A 81 -13.07 -9.68 13.48
N GLU A 82 -12.49 -8.85 14.34
CA GLU A 82 -13.17 -8.30 15.52
C GLU A 82 -14.36 -7.41 15.13
N GLN A 83 -14.22 -6.56 14.11
CA GLN A 83 -15.32 -5.73 13.62
C GLN A 83 -16.48 -6.52 13.00
N VAL A 84 -16.21 -7.71 12.44
CA VAL A 84 -17.25 -8.61 11.95
C VAL A 84 -17.93 -9.36 13.09
N HIS A 85 -17.19 -9.82 14.09
CA HIS A 85 -17.74 -10.56 15.23
C HIS A 85 -18.45 -9.70 16.27
N SER A 86 -18.13 -8.40 16.35
CA SER A 86 -18.74 -7.47 17.32
C SER A 86 -20.07 -6.85 16.83
N LYS A 87 -20.63 -7.37 15.73
CA LYS A 87 -21.94 -7.00 15.18
C LYS A 87 -22.98 -8.06 15.50
#